data_AF-D2PG31-F1
#
_entry.id   AF-D2PG31-F1
#
_cell.length_a   1.000
_cell.length_b   1.000
_cell.length_c   1.000
_cell.angle_alpha   90.00
_cell.angle_beta   90.00
_cell.angle_gamma   90.00
#
_symmetry.space_group_name_H-M   'P 1'
#
loop_
_entity.id
_entity.type
_entity.pdbx_description
1 polymer ?
#
loop_
_entity_poly.entity_id
_entity_poly.type
_entity_poly.pdbx_seq_one_letter_code
_entity_poly.pdbx_strand_id
1 'polypeptide(L)'
;MVKLVATLGTSPWRAIESFLYLVRKGENIDEVRLVTASNAEAKKAWKMLRLMFVCCIQDKFPKVEISEHPLDIEDIYTEDDLRS
;
A
#
# COMPACT_ATOMS: atom_id res chain seq x y z
N MET A 1 -6.38 6.11 -17.60
CA MET A 1 -6.21 6.23 -16.13
C MET A 1 -6.06 4.82 -15.59
N VAL A 2 -4.91 4.54 -14.98
CA VAL A 2 -4.55 3.19 -14.52
C VAL A 2 -4.61 3.17 -13.00
N LYS A 3 -5.20 2.12 -12.43
CA LYS A 3 -5.25 1.93 -10.99
C LYS A 3 -4.16 0.96 -10.57
N LEU A 4 -3.40 1.31 -9.54
CA LEU A 4 -2.50 0.38 -8.88
C LEU A 4 -3.25 -0.31 -7.76
N VAL A 5 -3.48 -1.62 -7.90
CA VAL A 5 -4.01 -2.47 -6.84
C VAL A 5 -2.87 -3.32 -6.31
N ALA A 6 -2.60 -3.25 -5.02
CA ALA A 6 -1.53 -4.01 -4.38
C ALA A 6 -1.97 -4.54 -3.01
N THR A 7 -1.37 -5.63 -2.57
CA THR A 7 -1.49 -6.08 -1.17
C THR A 7 -0.47 -5.34 -0.31
N LEU A 8 -0.88 -5.00 0.91
CA LEU A 8 -0.02 -4.41 1.92
C LEU A 8 0.06 -5.35 3.12
N GLY A 9 1.23 -5.98 3.27
CA GLY A 9 1.59 -6.70 4.49
C GLY A 9 2.16 -5.75 5.54
N THR A 10 3.13 -6.24 6.32
CA THR A 10 3.72 -5.48 7.45
C THR A 10 4.72 -4.38 7.04
N SER A 11 5.11 -4.30 5.77
CA SER A 11 6.06 -3.28 5.26
C SER A 11 5.40 -2.34 4.24
N PRO A 12 5.42 -1.01 4.47
CA PRO A 12 4.80 -0.02 3.58
C PRO A 12 5.60 0.25 2.30
N TRP A 13 6.88 -0.14 2.25
CA TRP A 13 7.82 0.34 1.24
C TRP A 13 7.51 -0.16 -0.18
N ARG A 14 7.11 -1.43 -0.31
CA ARG A 14 6.87 -2.07 -1.62
C ARG A 14 5.79 -1.39 -2.46
N ALA A 15 4.74 -0.87 -1.80
CA ALA A 15 3.66 -0.15 -2.49
C ALA A 15 4.18 1.16 -3.10
N ILE A 16 5.04 1.89 -2.39
CA ILE A 16 5.66 3.13 -2.89
C ILE A 16 6.60 2.82 -4.06
N GLU A 17 7.46 1.82 -3.92
CA GLU A 17 8.39 1.44 -4.99
C GLU A 17 7.66 1.06 -6.27
N SER A 18 6.58 0.28 -6.14
CA SER A 18 5.75 -0.14 -7.27
C SER A 18 5.11 1.07 -7.96
N PHE A 19 4.53 2.00 -7.18
CA PHE A 19 3.98 3.25 -7.71
C PHE A 19 5.05 4.06 -8.47
N LEU A 20 6.19 4.34 -7.84
CA LEU A 20 7.27 5.14 -8.44
C LEU A 20 7.86 4.47 -9.68
N TYR A 21 7.97 3.15 -9.68
CA TYR A 21 8.43 2.39 -10.84
C TYR A 21 7.50 2.58 -12.04
N LEU A 22 6.18 2.41 -11.85
CA LEU A 22 5.21 2.51 -12.92
C LEU A 22 5.13 3.94 -13.48
N VAL A 23 5.13 4.94 -12.60
CA VAL A 23 5.19 6.35 -13.02
C VAL A 23 6.47 6.63 -13.83
N ARG A 24 7.62 6.09 -13.42
CA ARG A 24 8.89 6.20 -14.20
C ARG A 24 8.82 5.51 -15.56
N LYS A 25 7.95 4.51 -15.74
CA LYS A 25 7.68 3.86 -17.03
C LYS A 25 6.72 4.65 -17.91
N GLY A 26 6.19 5.77 -17.43
CA GLY A 26 5.23 6.61 -18.15
C GLY A 26 3.77 6.25 -17.90
N GLU A 27 3.50 5.34 -16.96
CA GLU A 27 2.13 5.02 -16.58
C GLU A 27 1.50 6.20 -15.82
N ASN A 28 0.29 6.56 -16.23
CA ASN A 28 -0.48 7.59 -15.56
C ASN A 28 -1.42 6.95 -14.53
N ILE A 29 -0.89 6.82 -13.32
CA ILE A 29 -1.60 6.30 -12.14
C ILE A 29 -2.16 7.47 -11.34
N ASP A 30 -3.44 7.41 -11.04
CA ASP A 30 -4.18 8.37 -10.22
C ASP A 30 -4.83 7.75 -8.99
N GLU A 31 -4.89 6.42 -8.91
CA GLU A 31 -5.48 5.72 -7.78
C GLU A 31 -4.61 4.55 -7.34
N VAL A 32 -4.31 4.50 -6.03
CA VAL A 32 -3.60 3.42 -5.37
C VAL A 32 -4.53 2.78 -4.34
N ARG A 33 -4.92 1.53 -4.58
CA ARG A 33 -5.75 0.74 -3.67
C ARG A 33 -4.92 -0.31 -2.98
N LEU A 34 -4.96 -0.32 -1.67
CA LEU A 34 -4.25 -1.30 -0.86
C LEU A 34 -5.20 -2.26 -0.21
N VAL A 35 -5.01 -3.53 -0.51
CA VAL A 35 -5.70 -4.63 0.17
C VAL A 35 -4.87 -5.00 1.40
N THR A 36 -5.46 -4.87 2.59
CA THR A 36 -4.78 -5.11 3.88
C THR A 36 -5.44 -6.25 4.65
N ALA A 37 -4.66 -6.96 5.46
CA ALA A 37 -5.18 -7.80 6.53
C ALA A 37 -5.71 -6.95 7.70
N SER A 38 -6.51 -7.55 8.58
CA SER A 38 -7.17 -6.83 9.69
C SER A 38 -6.29 -6.68 10.95
N ASN A 39 -5.11 -7.31 10.98
CA ASN A 39 -4.19 -7.30 12.11
C ASN A 39 -3.56 -5.90 12.40
N ALA A 40 -2.95 -5.77 13.57
CA ALA A 40 -2.43 -4.48 14.06
C ALA A 40 -1.23 -3.97 13.24
N GLU A 41 -0.44 -4.91 12.73
CA GLU A 41 0.78 -4.71 11.98
C GLU A 41 0.48 -4.13 10.60
N ALA A 42 -0.48 -4.70 9.87
CA ALA A 42 -0.95 -4.15 8.59
C ALA A 42 -1.56 -2.76 8.78
N LYS A 43 -2.35 -2.53 9.85
CA LYS A 43 -2.86 -1.19 10.19
C LYS A 43 -1.76 -0.18 10.46
N LYS A 44 -0.66 -0.60 11.10
CA LYS A 44 0.50 0.26 11.34
C LYS A 44 1.22 0.58 10.04
N ALA A 45 1.42 -0.42 9.18
CA ALA A 45 2.01 -0.23 7.85
C ALA A 45 1.17 0.75 7.01
N TRP A 46 -0.16 0.58 6.99
CA TRP A 46 -1.08 1.47 6.31
C TRP A 46 -0.96 2.93 6.77
N LYS A 47 -0.98 3.17 8.09
CA LYS A 47 -0.81 4.53 8.65
C LYS A 47 0.49 5.18 8.18
N MET A 48 1.60 4.43 8.22
CA MET A 48 2.90 4.93 7.77
C MET A 48 2.89 5.23 6.27
N LEU A 49 2.31 4.34 5.47
CA LEU A 49 2.22 4.49 4.03
C LEU A 49 1.36 5.69 3.63
N ARG A 50 0.21 5.86 4.26
CA ARG A 50 -0.67 7.02 4.04
C ARG A 50 0.06 8.32 4.37
N LEU A 51 0.82 8.36 5.47
CA LEU A 51 1.62 9.53 5.82
C LEU A 51 2.65 9.86 4.74
N MET A 52 3.38 8.85 4.25
CA MET A 52 4.36 9.02 3.16
C MET A 52 3.71 9.49 1.86
N PHE A 53 2.53 8.97 1.53
CA PHE A 53 1.79 9.40 0.36
C PHE A 53 1.38 10.87 0.46
N VAL A 54 0.81 11.27 1.60
CA VAL A 54 0.36 12.65 1.81
C VAL A 54 1.53 13.63 1.88
N CYS A 55 2.63 13.30 2.56
CA CYS A 55 3.76 14.24 2.72
C CYS A 55 4.58 14.44 1.44
N CYS A 56 4.76 13.37 0.68
CA CYS A 56 5.94 13.25 -0.16
C CYS A 56 5.60 12.80 -1.59
N ILE A 57 4.53 12.02 -1.76
CA ILE A 57 4.05 11.61 -3.08
C ILE A 57 3.09 12.64 -3.64
N GLN A 58 2.09 13.08 -2.88
CA GLN A 58 1.08 14.04 -3.34
C GLN A 58 1.66 15.43 -3.62
N ASP A 59 2.80 15.79 -3.02
CA ASP A 59 3.55 16.99 -3.38
C ASP A 59 3.98 16.99 -4.87
N LYS A 60 4.39 15.82 -5.37
CA LYS A 60 4.83 15.64 -6.77
C LYS A 60 3.73 15.14 -7.70
N PHE A 61 2.74 14.44 -7.14
CA PHE A 61 1.65 13.78 -7.86
C PHE A 61 0.31 14.14 -7.19
N PRO A 62 -0.15 15.41 -7.32
CA PRO A 62 -1.25 15.95 -6.52
C PRO A 62 -2.62 15.33 -6.82
N LYS A 63 -2.75 14.64 -7.95
CA LYS A 63 -4.00 13.96 -8.35
C LYS A 63 -4.08 12.51 -7.88
N VAL A 64 -3.03 11.98 -7.25
CA VAL A 64 -3.00 10.58 -6.82
C VAL A 64 -3.76 10.42 -5.52
N GLU A 65 -4.77 9.59 -5.55
CA GLU A 65 -5.55 9.16 -4.40
C GLU A 65 -5.05 7.81 -3.88
N ILE A 66 -5.11 7.62 -2.56
CA ILE A 66 -4.75 6.36 -1.91
C ILE A 66 -5.86 5.92 -0.96
N SER A 67 -6.26 4.65 -1.05
CA SER A 67 -7.31 4.07 -0.20
C SER A 67 -6.93 2.70 0.35
N GLU A 68 -7.48 2.38 1.52
CA GLU A 68 -7.37 1.08 2.16
C GLU A 68 -8.66 0.27 1.93
N HIS A 69 -8.47 -1.02 1.67
CA HIS A 69 -9.51 -2.02 1.53
C HIS A 69 -9.15 -3.20 2.44
N PRO A 70 -9.56 -3.16 3.72
CA PRO A 70 -9.25 -4.23 4.65
C PRO A 70 -10.09 -5.47 4.33
N LEU A 71 -9.47 -6.63 4.42
CA LEU A 71 -10.12 -7.94 4.38
C LEU A 71 -10.13 -8.53 5.80
N ASP A 72 -11.18 -9.30 6.10
CA ASP A 72 -11.29 -10.02 7.36
C ASP A 72 -10.45 -11.31 7.31
N ILE A 73 -9.13 -11.11 7.20
CA ILE A 73 -8.10 -12.14 7.18
C ILE A 73 -6.97 -11.70 8.11
N GLU A 74 -6.31 -12.67 8.75
CA GLU A 74 -5.07 -12.44 9.47
C GLU A 74 -3.88 -12.55 8.50
N ASP A 75 -2.89 -11.68 8.67
CA ASP A 75 -1.63 -11.81 7.93
C ASP A 75 -0.80 -12.94 8.54
N ILE A 76 0.15 -13.48 7.78
CA ILE A 76 1.16 -14.42 8.30
C ILE A 76 2.35 -13.57 8.72
N TYR A 77 2.59 -13.46 10.03
CA TYR A 77 3.68 -12.63 10.56
C TYR A 77 4.45 -13.28 11.71
N THR A 78 4.08 -14.50 12.11
CA THR A 78 4.82 -15.34 13.05
C THR A 78 5.22 -16.68 12.41
N GLU A 79 6.18 -17.39 13.01
CA GLU A 79 6.51 -18.75 12.56
C GLU A 79 5.38 -19.76 12.81
N ASP A 80 4.55 -19.52 13.83
CA ASP A 80 3.44 -20.41 14.16
C ASP A 80 2.33 -20.35 13.12
N ASP A 81 2.13 -19.20 12.46
CA ASP A 81 1.19 -19.06 11.35
C ASP A 81 1.50 -20.02 10.18
N LEU A 82 2.78 -20.40 10.00
CA LEU A 82 3.25 -21.30 8.95
C LEU A 82 3.02 -22.79 9.25
N ARG A 83 2.61 -23.14 10.48
CA ARG A 83 2.44 -24.53 10.94
C ARG A 83 1.01 -25.03 10.82
N SER A 84 0.14 -24.28 10.12
CA SER A 84 -1.29 -24.55 9.93
C SER A 84 -1.58 -25.71 8.98
#